data_AF-A0A0X2NRE3-F1
#
_entry.id   AF-A0A0X2NRE3-F1
#
_cell.length_a   1.000
_cell.length_b   1.000
_cell.length_c   1.000
_cell.angle_alpha   90.00
_cell.angle_beta   90.00
_cell.angle_gamma   90.00
#
_symmetry.space_group_name_H-M   'P 1'
#
loop_
_entity.id
_entity.type
_entity.pdbx_description
1 polymer ?
#
loop_
_entity_poly.entity_id
_entity_poly.type
_entity_poly.pdbx_seq_one_letter_code
_entity_poly.pdbx_strand_id
1 'polypeptide(L)' 'DTGASNGPVENINGKLEHLRGIALGFRNKANYILRSLIHSGGLREAINAL' A
#
# COMPACT_ATOMS: atom_id res chain seq x y z
N ASP A 1 -10.35 -18.49 30.83
CA ASP A 1 -9.18 -18.09 30.03
C ASP A 1 -9.61 -18.10 28.57
N THR A 2 -10.22 -17.01 28.13
CA THR A 2 -10.75 -16.91 26.77
C THR A 2 -9.74 -16.07 26.02
N GLY A 3 -8.86 -16.73 25.27
CA GLY A 3 -7.95 -16.09 24.33
C GLY A 3 -8.75 -15.39 23.24
N ALA A 4 -9.31 -14.22 23.55
CA ALA A 4 -9.85 -13.30 22.58
C ALA A 4 -8.64 -12.77 21.79
N SER A 5 -8.25 -13.49 20.74
CA SER A 5 -7.30 -12.97 19.78
C SER A 5 -7.84 -11.63 19.30
N ASN A 6 -7.00 -10.61 19.34
CA ASN A 6 -7.26 -9.33 18.71
C ASN A 6 -7.25 -9.47 17.18
N GLY A 7 -7.57 -10.63 16.62
CA GLY A 7 -7.46 -11.02 15.22
C GLY A 7 -7.99 -9.97 14.23
N PRO A 8 -9.17 -9.33 14.47
CA PRO A 8 -9.63 -8.23 13.63
C PRO A 8 -8.68 -7.02 13.66
N VAL A 9 -8.21 -6.64 14.85
CA VAL A 9 -7.29 -5.52 15.07
C VAL A 9 -5.91 -5.84 14.52
N GLU A 10 -5.40 -7.06 14.72
CA GLU A 10 -4.10 -7.51 14.20
C GLU A 10 -4.09 -7.56 12.67
N ASN A 11 -5.20 -7.99 12.05
CA ASN A 11 -5.35 -7.97 10.59
C ASN A 11 -5.40 -6.53 10.03
N ILE A 12 -6.08 -5.62 10.74
CA ILE A 12 -6.09 -4.19 10.39
C ILE A 12 -4.70 -3.58 10.57
N ASN A 13 -4.03 -3.89 11.69
CA ASN A 13 -2.71 -3.35 11.99
C ASN A 13 -1.66 -3.85 10.99
N GLY A 14 -1.69 -5.13 10.61
CA GLY A 14 -0.81 -5.67 9.56
C GLY A 14 -0.99 -4.99 8.20
N LYS A 15 -2.23 -4.66 7.82
CA LYS A 15 -2.51 -3.88 6.59
C LYS A 15 -1.99 -2.45 6.70
N LEU A 16 -2.15 -1.80 7.85
CA LEU A 16 -1.63 -0.45 8.10
C LEU A 16 -0.10 -0.41 8.10
N GLU A 17 0.55 -1.40 8.67
CA GLU A 17 2.01 -1.57 8.66
C GLU A 17 2.53 -1.78 7.24
N HIS A 18 1.83 -2.58 6.43
CA HIS A 18 2.15 -2.76 5.00
C HIS A 18 2.02 -1.45 4.21
N LEU A 19 0.92 -0.72 4.39
CA LEU A 19 0.73 0.60 3.79
C LEU A 19 1.77 1.61 4.28
N ARG A 20 2.15 1.55 5.56
CA ARG A 20 3.22 2.38 6.13
C ARG A 20 4.57 2.02 5.52
N GLY A 21 4.86 0.75 5.29
CA GLY A 21 6.05 0.29 4.55
C GLY A 21 6.12 0.83 3.12
N ILE A 22 4.98 0.88 2.43
CA ILE A 22 4.85 1.52 1.12
C ILE A 22 5.02 3.06 1.24
N ALA A 23 4.58 3.65 2.36
CA ALA A 23 4.66 5.07 2.65
C ALA A 23 5.96 5.55 3.33
N LEU A 24 6.86 4.69 3.79
CA LEU A 24 8.12 5.12 4.42
C LEU A 24 9.06 5.84 3.42
N GLY A 25 8.76 5.76 2.11
CA GLY A 25 9.40 6.55 1.05
C GLY A 25 8.56 7.74 0.53
N PHE A 26 7.47 8.13 1.20
CA PHE A 26 6.56 9.22 0.76
C PHE A 26 7.21 10.60 0.89
N ARG A 27 8.20 10.89 0.05
CA ARG A 27 8.71 12.26 -0.16
C ARG A 27 8.17 12.89 -1.44
N ASN A 28 7.69 12.08 -2.39
CA ASN A 28 7.25 12.58 -3.68
C ASN A 28 6.07 11.77 -4.23
N LYS A 29 4.94 12.45 -4.43
CA LYS A 29 3.68 11.88 -4.94
C LYS A 29 3.86 11.20 -6.31
N ALA A 30 4.73 11.74 -7.17
CA ALA A 30 5.01 11.14 -8.48
C ALA A 30 5.77 9.81 -8.37
N ASN A 31 6.71 9.69 -7.42
CA ASN A 31 7.43 8.43 -7.20
C ASN A 31 6.51 7.32 -6.69
N TYR A 32 5.58 7.67 -5.79
CA TYR A 32 4.55 6.74 -5.32
C TYR A 32 3.62 6.27 -6.43
N ILE A 33 3.10 7.22 -7.23
CA ILE A 33 2.24 6.90 -8.38
C ILE A 33 2.98 5.98 -9.36
N LEU A 34 4.23 6.31 -9.71
CA LEU A 34 5.04 5.49 -10.60
C LEU A 34 5.24 4.07 -10.05
N ARG A 35 5.60 3.93 -8.78
CA ARG A 35 5.83 2.62 -8.16
C ARG A 35 4.54 1.80 -8.05
N SER A 36 3.41 2.45 -7.74
CA SER A 36 2.09 1.81 -7.69
C SER A 36 1.64 1.32 -9.07
N LEU A 37 1.85 2.14 -10.11
CA LEU A 37 1.54 1.78 -11.50
C LEU A 37 2.41 0.64 -12.05
N ILE A 38 3.71 0.61 -11.70
CA ILE A 38 4.60 -0.49 -12.08
C ILE A 38 4.16 -1.79 -11.39
N HIS A 39 3.89 -1.73 -10.08
CA HIS A 39 3.54 -2.91 -9.30
C HIS A 39 2.17 -3.49 -9.69
N SER A 40 1.21 -2.63 -10.05
CA SER A 40 -0.13 -3.05 -10.47
C SER A 40 -0.27 -3.26 -11.99
N GLY A 41 0.80 -3.06 -12.78
CA GLY A 41 0.77 -3.14 -14.25
C GLY A 41 0.03 -2.00 -14.97
N GLY A 42 -0.45 -0.99 -14.24
CA GLY A 42 -1.22 0.15 -14.77
C GLY A 42 -0.41 1.22 -15.49
N LEU A 43 0.92 1.05 -15.62
CA LEU A 43 1.79 2.06 -16.24
C LEU A 43 1.40 2.37 -17.70
N ARG A 44 0.99 1.34 -18.46
CA ARG A 44 0.63 1.51 -19.88
C ARG A 44 -0.65 2.32 -20.05
N GLU A 45 -1.63 2.11 -19.19
CA GLU A 45 -2.89 2.87 -19.16
C GLU A 45 -2.63 4.34 -18.82
N ALA A 46 -1.75 4.61 -17.86
CA ALA A 46 -1.39 5.98 -17.48
C ALA A 46 -0.66 6.73 -18.60
N ILE A 47 0.19 6.06 -19.39
CA ILE A 47 0.89 6.66 -20.54
C ILE A 47 -0.09 6.98 -21.68
N ASN A 48 -1.07 6.10 -21.94
CA ASN A 48 -2.05 6.30 -23.01
C ASN A 48 -3.12 7.36 -22.68
N ALA A 49 -3.20 7.78 -21.42
CA ALA A 49 -4.15 8.78 -20.94
C ALA A 49 -3.59 10.22 -20.90
N LEU A 50 -2.32 10.42 -21.31
CA LEU A 50 -1.64 11.72 -21.43
C LEU A 50 -1.72 12.25 -22.88
#